data_AF-K1S536-F1
#
_entry.id   AF-K1S536-F1
#
_cell.length_a   1.000
_cell.length_b   1.000
_cell.length_c   1.000
_cell.angle_alpha   90.00
_cell.angle_beta   90.00
_cell.angle_gamma   90.00
#
_symmetry.space_group_name_H-M   'P 1'
#
loop_
_entity.id
_entity.type
_entity.pdbx_description
1 polymer ?
#
loop_
_entity_poly.entity_id
_entity_poly.type
_entity_poly.pdbx_seq_one_letter_code
_entity_poly.pdbx_strand_id
1 'polypeptide(L)'
;MEDVLEHKELGLTIADTKSLWMIAPYGVIKKYLKDQDLLARADKLKKEGKCAHQLFCKEDWNLKRWLWYIRSQLNYYRKTARYYGNKGLRD
;
A
#
# COMPACT_ATOMS: atom_id res chain seq x y z
N MET A 1 -21.60 8.30 -16.31
CA MET A 1 -22.96 8.10 -16.84
C MET A 1 -23.44 9.29 -17.66
N GLU A 2 -23.01 10.53 -17.34
CA GLU A 2 -23.37 11.74 -18.10
C GLU A 2 -22.67 11.88 -19.47
N ASP A 3 -21.45 11.37 -19.62
CA ASP A 3 -20.62 11.49 -20.85
C ASP A 3 -21.30 10.92 -22.11
N VAL A 4 -21.86 9.72 -21.99
CA VAL A 4 -22.45 8.98 -23.12
C VAL A 4 -23.86 9.49 -23.46
N LEU A 5 -24.58 10.03 -22.49
CA LEU A 5 -25.98 10.44 -22.63
C LEU A 5 -26.16 11.93 -22.93
N GLU A 6 -25.30 12.81 -22.43
CA GLU A 6 -25.48 14.27 -22.54
C GLU A 6 -24.54 14.95 -23.56
N HIS A 7 -23.61 14.22 -24.19
CA HIS A 7 -22.63 14.75 -25.16
C HIS A 7 -21.88 16.01 -24.65
N LYS A 8 -21.66 16.09 -23.33
CA LYS A 8 -20.84 17.14 -22.72
C LYS A 8 -19.38 16.72 -22.80
N GLU A 9 -18.53 17.57 -23.39
CA GLU A 9 -17.08 17.36 -23.38
C GLU A 9 -16.57 17.37 -21.93
N LEU A 10 -16.31 16.17 -21.39
CA LEU A 10 -15.66 16.02 -20.09
C LEU A 10 -14.19 16.40 -20.24
N GLY A 11 -13.80 17.50 -19.57
CA GLY A 11 -12.42 17.93 -19.52
C GLY A 11 -11.50 16.81 -19.02
N LEU A 12 -10.51 16.44 -19.82
CA LEU A 12 -9.51 15.44 -19.45
C LEU A 12 -8.77 15.89 -18.19
N THR A 13 -9.08 15.27 -17.06
CA THR A 13 -8.40 15.52 -15.79
C THR A 13 -7.38 14.42 -15.56
N ILE A 14 -6.10 14.71 -15.81
CA ILE A 14 -5.01 13.77 -15.53
C ILE A 14 -4.63 13.91 -14.06
N ALA A 15 -4.68 12.79 -13.33
CA ALA A 15 -4.25 12.76 -11.94
C ALA A 15 -2.71 12.77 -11.86
N ASP A 16 -2.13 13.93 -11.57
CA ASP A 16 -0.68 14.09 -11.33
C ASP A 16 -0.25 13.68 -9.91
N THR A 17 -1.19 13.26 -9.07
CA THR A 17 -0.92 12.92 -7.66
C THR A 17 -0.30 11.53 -7.52
N LYS A 18 0.87 11.48 -6.90
CA LYS A 18 1.52 10.22 -6.53
C LYS A 18 1.01 9.73 -5.18
N SER A 19 0.63 8.45 -5.13
CA SER A 19 0.20 7.76 -3.92
C SER A 19 0.92 6.43 -3.78
N LEU A 20 1.23 6.04 -2.54
CA LEU A 20 1.88 4.77 -2.23
C LEU A 20 0.82 3.69 -2.04
N TRP A 21 0.71 2.76 -2.98
CA TRP A 21 -0.12 1.56 -2.85
C TRP A 21 0.70 0.41 -2.26
N MET A 22 0.25 -0.15 -1.14
CA MET A 22 0.96 -1.21 -0.43
C MET A 22 0.10 -2.46 -0.29
N ILE A 23 0.68 -3.59 -0.69
CA ILE A 23 0.15 -4.93 -0.44
C ILE A 23 0.83 -5.54 0.79
N ALA A 24 2.14 -5.31 0.91
CA ALA A 24 2.92 -5.76 2.05
C ALA A 24 2.91 -4.71 3.18
N PRO A 25 3.04 -5.15 4.44
CA PRO A 25 3.25 -4.24 5.56
C PRO A 25 4.49 -3.37 5.33
N TYR A 26 4.42 -2.08 5.68
CA TYR A 26 5.50 -1.14 5.42
C TYR A 26 6.87 -1.56 5.98
N GLY A 27 6.90 -2.18 7.17
CA GLY A 27 8.15 -2.66 7.77
C GLY A 27 8.82 -3.76 6.94
N VAL A 28 8.02 -4.56 6.22
CA VAL A 28 8.55 -5.54 5.25
C VAL A 28 9.17 -4.80 4.06
N ILE A 29 8.46 -3.84 3.49
CA ILE A 29 8.97 -3.03 2.37
C ILE A 29 10.32 -2.41 2.72
N LYS A 30 10.42 -1.77 3.90
CA LYS A 30 11.66 -1.15 4.38
C LYS A 30 12.82 -2.13 4.57
N LYS A 31 12.53 -3.39 4.89
CA LYS A 31 13.55 -4.42 5.12
C LYS A 31 14.08 -5.04 3.81
N TYR A 32 13.23 -5.16 2.80
CA TYR A 32 13.54 -5.92 1.58
C TYR A 32 13.76 -5.06 0.34
N LEU A 33 13.37 -3.78 0.35
CA LEU A 33 13.62 -2.86 -0.76
C LEU A 33 15.10 -2.44 -0.77
N LYS A 34 15.84 -2.84 -1.82
CA LYS A 34 17.27 -2.52 -1.99
C LYS A 34 17.49 -1.07 -2.44
N ASP A 35 16.57 -0.55 -3.27
CA ASP A 35 16.65 0.78 -3.84
C ASP A 35 16.32 1.85 -2.79
N GLN A 36 17.33 2.65 -2.42
CA GLN A 36 17.21 3.69 -1.41
C GLN A 36 16.41 4.90 -1.89
N ASP A 37 16.43 5.21 -3.20
CA ASP A 37 15.69 6.34 -3.75
C ASP A 37 14.18 6.04 -3.76
N LEU A 38 13.81 4.81 -4.12
CA LEU A 38 12.43 4.35 -4.02
C LEU A 38 11.96 4.29 -2.56
N LEU A 39 12.83 3.85 -1.64
CA LEU A 39 12.52 3.85 -0.21
C LEU A 39 12.28 5.27 0.31
N ALA A 40 13.12 6.24 -0.05
CA ALA A 40 12.97 7.64 0.33
C ALA A 40 11.68 8.25 -0.21
N ARG A 41 11.30 7.94 -1.46
CA ARG A 41 10.00 8.36 -2.03
C ARG A 41 8.83 7.74 -1.28
N ALA A 42 8.90 6.45 -0.95
CA ALA A 42 7.86 5.77 -0.17
C ALA A 42 7.74 6.33 1.26
N ASP A 43 8.87 6.61 1.91
CA ASP A 43 8.93 7.27 3.22
C ASP A 43 8.28 8.66 3.17
N LYS A 44 8.57 9.46 2.13
CA LYS A 44 7.95 10.77 1.92
C LYS A 44 6.43 10.66 1.73
N LEU A 45 5.96 9.78 0.84
CA LEU A 45 4.53 9.57 0.59
C LEU A 45 3.79 9.07 1.82
N LYS A 46 4.42 8.22 2.63
CA LYS A 46 3.86 7.75 3.89
C LYS A 46 3.77 8.86 4.94
N LYS A 47 4.79 9.71 5.05
CA LYS A 47 4.77 10.90 5.94
C LYS A 47 3.68 11.89 5.53
N GLU A 48 3.46 12.05 4.23
CA GLU A 48 2.36 12.87 3.67
C GLU A 48 0.96 12.23 3.87
N GLY A 49 0.86 11.01 4.40
CA GLY A 49 -0.41 10.30 4.56
C GLY A 49 -0.99 9.76 3.25
N LYS A 50 -0.29 9.91 2.12
CA LYS A 50 -0.70 9.41 0.79
C LYS A 50 -0.36 7.94 0.62
N CYS A 51 -0.73 7.12 1.61
CA CYS A 51 -0.51 5.68 1.59
C CYS A 51 -1.84 4.93 1.70
N ALA A 52 -2.07 4.03 0.77
CA ALA A 52 -3.21 3.13 0.77
C ALA A 52 -2.68 1.71 0.97
N HIS A 53 -3.28 0.98 1.91
CA HIS A 53 -2.98 -0.43 2.14
C HIS A 53 -4.19 -1.24 1.70
N GLN A 54 -3.98 -2.28 0.89
CA GLN A 54 -5.08 -3.03 0.23
C GLN A 54 -6.18 -3.50 1.19
N LEU A 55 -5.81 -3.93 2.40
CA LEU A 55 -6.74 -4.43 3.42
C LEU A 55 -7.22 -3.37 4.42
N PHE A 56 -6.76 -2.12 4.29
CA PHE A 56 -7.13 -1.05 5.21
C PHE A 56 -8.22 -0.18 4.58
N CYS A 57 -9.38 -0.17 5.23
CA CYS A 57 -10.51 0.70 4.92
C CYS A 57 -10.88 1.38 6.25
N LYS A 58 -10.95 2.72 6.27
CA LYS A 58 -11.19 3.46 7.51
C LYS A 58 -12.65 3.33 7.93
N GLU A 59 -13.53 3.22 6.96
CA GLU A 59 -14.97 3.10 7.07
C GLU A 59 -15.37 1.74 7.68
N ASP A 60 -14.52 0.71 7.55
CA ASP A 60 -14.71 -0.64 8.10
C ASP A 60 -14.28 -0.79 9.58
N TRP A 61 -14.38 0.29 10.37
CA TRP A 61 -13.84 0.30 11.73
C TRP A 61 -14.69 -0.53 12.71
N ASN A 62 -14.20 -1.73 13.04
CA ASN A 62 -14.75 -2.61 14.07
C ASN A 62 -13.59 -3.24 14.86
N LEU A 63 -13.70 -3.30 16.19
CA LEU A 63 -12.68 -3.91 17.06
C LEU A 63 -12.28 -5.33 16.62
N LYS A 64 -13.25 -6.16 16.22
CA LYS A 64 -12.98 -7.51 15.70
C LYS A 64 -12.17 -7.46 14.40
N ARG A 65 -12.53 -6.55 13.49
CA ARG A 65 -11.84 -6.33 12.21
C ARG A 65 -10.43 -5.82 12.42
N TRP A 66 -10.23 -4.91 13.37
CA TRP A 66 -8.93 -4.35 13.73
C TRP A 66 -8.00 -5.42 14.32
N LEU A 67 -8.49 -6.25 15.27
CA LEU A 67 -7.72 -7.37 15.82
C LEU A 67 -7.36 -8.40 14.74
N TRP A 68 -8.29 -8.73 13.85
CA TRP A 68 -8.03 -9.59 12.70
C TRP A 68 -6.98 -9.00 11.76
N TYR A 69 -7.08 -7.69 11.47
CA TYR A 69 -6.12 -6.99 10.63
C TYR A 69 -4.72 -7.05 11.24
N ILE A 70 -4.56 -6.72 12.53
CA ILE A 70 -3.27 -6.83 13.23
C ILE A 70 -2.73 -8.26 13.15
N ARG A 71 -3.56 -9.27 13.42
CA ARG A 71 -3.16 -10.69 13.33
C ARG A 71 -2.71 -11.05 11.91
N SER A 72 -3.39 -10.54 10.88
CA SER A 72 -3.03 -10.74 9.48
C SER A 72 -1.67 -10.12 9.16
N GLN A 73 -1.45 -8.87 9.59
CA GLN A 73 -0.18 -8.16 9.41
C GLN A 73 0.97 -8.92 10.11
N LEU A 74 0.79 -9.36 11.36
CA LEU A 74 1.77 -10.15 12.09
C LEU A 74 2.08 -11.49 11.41
N ASN A 75 1.05 -12.18 10.88
CA ASN A 75 1.26 -13.41 10.13
C ASN A 75 2.02 -13.15 8.83
N TYR A 76 1.78 -12.01 8.18
CA TYR A 76 2.55 -11.58 7.01
C TYR A 76 4.03 -11.43 7.38
N TYR A 77 4.36 -10.66 8.42
CA TYR A 77 5.74 -10.55 8.92
C TYR A 77 6.38 -11.90 9.22
N ARG A 78 5.66 -12.79 9.90
CA ARG A 78 6.14 -14.14 10.23
C ARG A 78 6.42 -14.97 8.99
N LYS A 79 5.49 -14.98 8.02
CA LYS A 79 5.67 -15.69 6.74
C LYS A 79 6.83 -15.11 5.95
N THR A 80 6.94 -13.78 5.89
CA THR A 80 8.04 -13.15 5.16
C THR A 80 9.37 -13.48 5.80
N ALA A 81 9.49 -13.43 7.12
CA ALA A 81 10.70 -13.85 7.82
C ALA A 81 11.01 -15.33 7.62
N ARG A 82 10.00 -16.22 7.63
CA ARG A 82 10.20 -17.66 7.47
C ARG A 82 10.67 -18.05 6.06
N TYR A 83 10.09 -17.46 5.03
CA TYR A 83 10.33 -17.86 3.64
C TYR A 83 11.37 -16.98 2.92
N TYR A 84 11.47 -15.71 3.31
CA TYR A 84 12.37 -14.74 2.69
C TYR A 84 13.47 -14.26 3.65
N GLY A 85 13.50 -14.72 4.90
CA GLY A 85 14.58 -14.45 5.85
C GLY A 85 15.85 -15.22 5.49
N ASN A 86 16.71 -14.59 4.68
CA ASN A 86 18.08 -15.00 4.32
C ASN A 86 18.27 -16.04 3.20
N LYS A 87 17.26 -16.42 2.40
CA LYS A 87 17.47 -17.40 1.31
C LYS A 87 16.83 -17.11 -0.07
N GLY A 88 15.86 -16.20 -0.17
CA GLY A 88 14.93 -16.23 -1.33
C GLY A 88 14.93 -15.04 -2.30
N LEU A 89 15.71 -13.97 -2.08
CA LEU A 89 15.71 -12.77 -2.93
C LEU A 89 17.14 -12.30 -3.24
N ARG A 90 17.96 -13.25 -3.70
CA ARG A 90 19.20 -12.94 -4.42
C ARG A 90 18.80 -12.81 -5.89
N ASP A 91 19.24 -11.72 -6.53
CA ASP A 91 18.91 -11.41 -7.93
C ASP A 91 19.44 -12.49 -8.87
#